data_AF-A0A1Y4SQ59-F1
#
_entry.id   AF-A0A1Y4SQ59-F1
#
_cell.length_a   1.000
_cell.length_b   1.000
_cell.length_c   1.000
_cell.angle_alpha   90.00
_cell.angle_beta   90.00
_cell.angle_gamma   90.00
#
_symmetry.space_group_name_H-M   'P 1'
#
loop_
_entity.id
_entity.type
_entity.pdbx_description
1 polymer ?
#
loop_
_entity_poly.entity_id
_entity_poly.type
_entity_poly.pdbx_seq_one_letter_code
_entity_poly.pdbx_strand_id
1 'polypeptide(L)' 'MAIKNMLPTYLLNDFKKYLEEKGFMILKPNGNYEVLRAKRNKQFILIFRQDKNKDYLSFQDKDFPWVNDFLKHKGEI' A
#
# COMPACT_ATOMS: atom_id res chain seq x y z
N MET A 1 -1.95 -14.61 15.51
CA MET A 1 -1.12 -13.96 14.47
C MET A 1 -1.70 -12.58 14.25
N ALA A 2 -0.97 -11.52 14.62
CA ALA A 2 -1.47 -10.17 14.49
C ALA A 2 -1.58 -9.82 13.01
N ILE A 3 -2.78 -9.42 12.60
CA ILE A 3 -3.07 -8.86 11.30
C ILE A 3 -2.37 -7.50 11.22
N LYS A 4 -1.08 -7.47 10.88
CA LYS A 4 -0.25 -6.25 10.94
C LYS A 4 -0.15 -5.48 9.62
N ASN A 5 -0.43 -6.14 8.49
CA ASN A 5 -0.21 -5.56 7.16
C ASN A 5 -1.52 -5.42 6.39
N MET A 6 -2.44 -4.58 6.87
CA MET A 6 -3.72 -4.31 6.21
C MET A 6 -3.88 -2.83 5.87
N LEU A 7 -4.11 -2.54 4.59
CA LEU A 7 -4.51 -1.23 4.09
C LEU A 7 -5.98 -1.34 3.64
N PRO A 8 -6.93 -0.58 4.21
CA PRO A 8 -8.31 -0.59 3.75
C PRO A 8 -8.43 -0.27 2.26
N THR A 9 -9.24 -1.04 1.51
CA THR A 9 -9.31 -0.93 0.05
C THR A 9 -9.79 0.45 -0.41
N TYR A 10 -10.66 1.12 0.35
CA TYR A 10 -11.14 2.47 0.00
C TYR A 10 -10.04 3.54 0.08
N LEU A 11 -9.01 3.33 0.92
CA LEU A 11 -7.88 4.24 1.06
C LEU A 11 -6.80 4.05 -0.01
N LEU A 12 -6.94 3.07 -0.91
CA LEU A 12 -5.94 2.79 -1.94
C LEU A 12 -5.64 4.03 -2.80
N ASN A 13 -6.66 4.82 -3.13
CA ASN A 13 -6.50 6.00 -3.97
C ASN A 13 -5.78 7.14 -3.23
N ASP A 14 -6.11 7.36 -1.96
CA ASP A 14 -5.40 8.31 -1.11
C ASP A 14 -3.95 7.88 -0.87
N PHE A 15 -3.71 6.59 -0.67
CA PHE A 15 -2.36 6.05 -0.51
C PHE A 15 -1.51 6.25 -1.76
N LYS A 16 -2.08 6.08 -2.96
CA LYS A 16 -1.40 6.41 -4.22
C LYS A 16 -0.91 7.86 -4.24
N LYS A 17 -1.80 8.81 -3.94
CA LYS A 17 -1.47 10.24 -3.91
C LYS A 17 -0.38 10.54 -2.87
N TYR A 18 -0.51 9.98 -1.67
CA TYR A 18 0.50 10.12 -0.62
C TYR A 18 1.88 9.63 -1.10
N LEU A 19 1.94 8.49 -1.79
CA LEU A 19 3.20 7.98 -2.34
C LEU A 19 3.78 8.90 -3.42
N GLU A 20 2.93 9.45 -4.31
CA GLU A 20 3.34 10.44 -5.31
C GLU A 20 3.94 11.69 -4.66
N GLU A 21 3.30 12.21 -3.60
CA GLU A 21 3.79 13.35 -2.82
C GLU A 21 5.12 13.05 -2.11
N LYS A 22 5.34 11.79 -1.69
CA LYS A 22 6.62 11.33 -1.14
C LYS A 22 7.68 11.05 -2.22
N GLY A 23 7.38 11.32 -3.49
CA GLY A 23 8.30 11.17 -4.61
C GLY A 23 8.43 9.73 -5.12
N PHE A 24 7.44 8.87 -4.88
CA PHE A 24 7.35 7.59 -5.55
C PHE A 24 6.67 7.75 -6.91
N MET A 25 7.18 7.02 -7.90
CA MET A 25 6.53 6.88 -9.19
C MET A 25 5.58 5.68 -9.15
N ILE A 26 4.31 5.90 -9.47
CA ILE A 26 3.34 4.82 -9.61
C ILE A 26 3.60 4.10 -10.93
N LEU A 27 3.82 2.79 -10.84
CA LEU A 27 4.06 1.91 -11.97
C LEU A 27 2.83 1.06 -12.26
N LYS A 28 2.79 0.50 -13.47
CA LYS A 28 1.76 -0.48 -13.82
C LYS A 28 1.90 -1.70 -12.89
N PRO A 29 0.80 -2.17 -12.27
CA PRO A 29 0.80 -3.41 -11.51
C PRO A 29 1.20 -4.59 -12.40
N ASN A 30 1.99 -5.51 -11.84
CA ASN A 30 2.49 -6.69 -12.51
C ASN A 30 2.03 -7.96 -11.76
N GLY A 31 0.87 -8.48 -12.15
CA GLY A 31 0.31 -9.72 -11.59
C GLY A 31 -1.20 -9.62 -11.36
N ASN A 32 -1.85 -10.78 -11.19
CA ASN A 32 -3.31 -10.85 -11.05
C ASN A 32 -3.82 -10.25 -9.73
N TYR A 33 -2.98 -10.26 -8.70
CA TYR A 33 -3.34 -9.80 -7.34
C TYR A 33 -2.69 -8.48 -6.98
N GLU A 34 -1.74 -7.97 -7.77
CA GLU A 34 -1.08 -6.70 -7.51
C GLU A 34 -2.01 -5.55 -7.91
N VAL A 35 -2.32 -4.67 -6.96
CA VAL A 35 -3.23 -3.52 -7.19
C VAL A 35 -2.51 -2.18 -7.19
N LEU A 36 -1.32 -2.13 -6.61
CA LEU A 36 -0.45 -0.96 -6.63
C LEU A 36 1.01 -1.36 -6.64
N ARG A 37 1.76 -0.71 -7.53
CA ARG A 37 3.22 -0.74 -7.55
C ARG A 37 3.73 0.68 -7.54
N ALA A 38 4.60 0.99 -6.59
CA ALA A 38 5.25 2.29 -6.50
C ALA A 38 6.76 2.10 -6.37
N LYS A 39 7.54 2.94 -7.05
CA LYS A 39 9.01 2.87 -7.05
C LYS A 39 9.60 4.23 -6.71
N ARG A 40 10.59 4.24 -5.81
CA ARG A 40 11.44 5.39 -5.53
C ARG A 40 12.88 4.94 -5.43
N ASN A 41 13.72 5.32 -6.41
CA ASN A 41 15.10 4.86 -6.52
C ASN A 41 15.22 3.32 -6.46
N LYS A 42 15.82 2.78 -5.39
CA LYS A 42 15.98 1.33 -5.12
C LYS A 42 14.84 0.74 -4.28
N GLN A 43 13.90 1.55 -3.80
CA GLN A 43 12.76 1.12 -3.00
C GLN A 43 11.54 0.85 -3.87
N PHE A 44 10.80 -0.19 -3.52
CA PHE A 44 9.55 -0.58 -4.16
C PHE A 44 8.51 -0.90 -3.09
N ILE A 45 7.32 -0.33 -3.25
CA ILE A 45 6.15 -0.64 -2.43
C ILE A 45 5.17 -1.41 -3.32
N LEU A 46 4.73 -2.57 -2.83
CA LEU A 46 3.78 -3.44 -3.53
C LEU A 46 2.57 -3.69 -2.64
N ILE A 47 1.39 -3.38 -3.17
CA ILE A 47 0.11 -3.68 -2.52
C ILE A 47 -0.62 -4.74 -3.32
N PHE A 48 -1.11 -5.74 -2.62
CA PHE A 48 -1.80 -6.89 -3.16
C PHE A 48 -3.23 -6.97 -2.62
N ARG A 49 -4.17 -7.43 -3.45
CA ARG A 49 -5.51 -7.80 -3.02
C ARG A 49 -5.54 -9.29 -2.70
N GLN A 50 -5.99 -9.65 -1.50
CA GLN A 50 -6.24 -11.05 -1.18
C GLN A 50 -7.62 -11.47 -1.70
N ASP A 51 -7.73 -12.69 -2.22
CA ASP A 51 -8.98 -13.21 -2.80
C ASP A 51 -10.10 -13.34 -1.74
N LYS A 52 -9.72 -13.70 -0.51
CA LYS A 52 -10.64 -13.95 0.61
C LYS A 52 -11.08 -12.70 1.37
N ASN A 53 -10.39 -11.58 1.21
CA ASN A 53 -10.64 -10.36 1.96
C ASN A 53 -10.63 -9.16 1.01
N LYS A 54 -11.82 -8.69 0.63
CA LYS A 54 -12.01 -7.58 -0.31
C LYS A 54 -11.89 -6.21 0.37
N ASP A 55 -12.11 -6.16 1.67
CA ASP A 55 -12.08 -4.93 2.47
C ASP A 55 -10.67 -4.45 2.75
N TYR A 56 -9.70 -5.37 2.79
CA TYR A 56 -8.31 -5.06 3.10
C TYR A 56 -7.33 -5.55 2.05
N LEU A 57 -6.35 -4.70 1.78
CA LEU A 57 -5.21 -4.96 0.94
C LEU A 57 -4.00 -5.33 1.79
N SER A 58 -3.10 -6.14 1.24
CA SER A 58 -1.91 -6.64 1.90
C SER A 58 -0.64 -6.08 1.29
N PHE A 59 0.39 -5.99 2.12
CA PHE A 59 1.69 -5.47 1.74
C PHE A 59 2.80 -6.21 2.49
N GLN A 60 4.05 -6.04 2.06
CA GLN A 60 5.19 -6.68 2.71
C GLN A 60 5.60 -5.94 3.98
N ASP A 61 6.13 -6.63 4.99
CA ASP A 61 6.53 -6.01 6.26
C ASP A 61 7.53 -4.85 6.09
N LYS A 62 8.40 -4.92 5.07
CA LYS A 62 9.33 -3.83 4.73
C LYS A 62 8.64 -2.52 4.33
N ASP A 63 7.40 -2.61 3.83
CA ASP A 63 6.60 -1.49 3.37
C ASP A 63 5.74 -0.90 4.51
N PHE A 64 5.70 -1.58 5.66
CA PHE A 64 4.95 -1.17 6.85
C PHE A 64 5.23 0.28 7.28
N PRO A 65 6.47 0.79 7.31
CA PRO A 65 6.72 2.17 7.73
C PRO A 65 5.98 3.21 6.87
N TRP A 66 5.84 2.97 5.57
CA TRP A 66 5.16 3.89 4.64
C TRP A 66 3.64 3.82 4.80
N VAL A 67 3.10 2.61 4.94
CA VAL A 67 1.65 2.43 5.14
C VAL A 67 1.23 2.96 6.50
N ASN A 68 2.02 2.69 7.55
CA ASN A 68 1.74 3.17 8.90
C ASN A 68 1.85 4.71 8.99
N ASP A 69 2.85 5.34 8.34
CA ASP A 69 2.93 6.81 8.28
C ASP A 69 1.70 7.40 7.59
N PHE A 70 1.26 6.80 6.48
CA PHE A 70 0.03 7.20 5.80
C PHE A 70 -1.22 7.07 6.69
N LEU A 71 -1.40 5.92 7.36
CA LEU A 71 -2.58 5.68 8.20
C LEU A 71 -2.62 6.65 9.39
N LYS A 72 -1.46 6.94 10.00
CA LYS A 72 -1.34 7.98 11.03
C LYS A 72 -1.67 9.37 10.48
N HIS A 73 -1.20 9.70 9.28
CA HIS A 73 -1.50 10.97 8.63
C HIS A 73 -3.00 11.12 8.31
N LYS A 74 -3.68 10.02 8.00
CA LYS A 74 -5.14 9.99 7.78
C LYS A 74 -5.98 9.95 9.05
N GLY A 75 -5.39 9.66 10.21
CA GLY A 75 -6.11 9.50 11.48
C GLY A 75 -6.86 8.18 11.62
N GLU A 76 -6.43 7.15 10.88
CA GLU A 76 -7.08 5.82 10.87
C GLU A 76 -6.52 4.87 11.95
N ILE A 77 -5.39 5.24 12.58
CA ILE A 77 -4.72 4.53 13.70
C ILE A 77 -4.09 5.50 14.69
#